data_AF-F3C308-F1
#
_entry.id   AF-F3C308-F1
#
_cell.length_a   1.000
_cell.length_b   1.000
_cell.length_c   1.000
_cell.angle_alpha   90.00
_cell.angle_beta   90.00
_cell.angle_gamma   90.00
#
_symmetry.space_group_name_H-M   'P 1'
#
loop_
_entity.id
_entity.type
_entity.pdbx_description
1 polymer ?
#
loop_
_entity_poly.entity_id
_entity_poly.type
_entity_poly.pdbx_seq_one_letter_code
_entity_poly.pdbx_strand_id
1 'polypeptide(L)'
;MLEHGGRLRAAAQHYGIELADWLDLSTGIAPWSWPIPEIPTRAWARLPETDDGLEAAACRYYGVPRLLPVSGSQAAIQALPRVRSGGRVGVLSPCYAEHAHAWRKNGFVVREVGEQEVEYFLD
;
A
#
# COMPACT_ATOMS: atom_id res chain seq x y z
N MET A 1 0.37 11.85 -12.43
CA MET A 1 -0.19 10.84 -11.50
C MET A 1 0.59 9.56 -11.74
N LEU A 2 1.01 8.84 -10.70
CA LEU A 2 1.63 7.54 -10.92
C LEU A 2 0.58 6.57 -11.46
N GLU A 3 0.94 5.84 -12.50
CA GLU A 3 0.09 4.84 -13.12
C GLU A 3 0.20 3.53 -12.35
N HIS A 4 -0.94 2.90 -12.12
CA HIS A 4 -1.07 1.65 -11.37
C HIS A 4 -1.98 0.72 -12.15
N GLY A 5 -1.80 -0.59 -11.97
CA GLY A 5 -2.70 -1.61 -12.53
C GLY A 5 -4.12 -1.54 -11.96
N GLY A 6 -4.97 -2.48 -12.36
CA GLY A 6 -6.37 -2.57 -11.95
C GLY A 6 -7.31 -1.64 -12.72
N ARG A 7 -6.82 -1.00 -13.79
CA ARG A 7 -7.61 -0.07 -14.63
C ARG A 7 -8.34 -0.78 -15.76
N LEU A 8 -8.97 -1.92 -15.46
CA LEU A 8 -9.56 -2.81 -16.47
C LEU A 8 -10.61 -2.11 -17.35
N ARG A 9 -11.43 -1.22 -16.77
CA ARG A 9 -12.40 -0.42 -17.54
C ARG A 9 -11.75 0.50 -18.56
N ALA A 10 -10.61 1.11 -18.22
CA ALA A 10 -9.87 1.96 -19.15
C ALA A 10 -9.28 1.15 -20.30
N ALA A 11 -8.77 -0.06 -20.01
CA ALA A 11 -8.30 -0.98 -21.04
C ALA A 11 -9.46 -1.44 -21.96
N ALA A 12 -10.60 -1.84 -21.38
CA ALA A 12 -11.80 -2.24 -22.13
C ALA A 12 -12.25 -1.14 -23.10
N GLN A 13 -12.32 0.12 -22.65
CA GLN A 13 -12.65 1.27 -23.50
C GLN A 13 -11.60 1.51 -24.60
N HIS A 14 -10.31 1.42 -24.26
CA HIS A 14 -9.24 1.70 -25.20
C HIS A 14 -9.17 0.68 -26.35
N TYR A 15 -9.36 -0.60 -26.04
CA TYR A 15 -9.25 -1.68 -27.03
C TYR A 15 -10.58 -2.09 -27.65
N GLY A 16 -11.72 -1.58 -27.16
CA GLY A 16 -13.05 -1.94 -27.67
C GLY A 16 -13.42 -3.40 -27.40
N ILE A 17 -12.92 -3.98 -26.30
CA ILE A 17 -13.22 -5.34 -25.87
C ILE A 17 -14.12 -5.26 -24.63
N GLU A 18 -15.21 -6.03 -24.60
CA GLU A 18 -16.15 -6.06 -23.49
C GLU A 18 -15.47 -6.44 -22.17
N LEU A 19 -15.89 -5.80 -21.06
CA LEU A 19 -15.24 -5.95 -19.75
C LEU A 19 -15.18 -7.41 -19.27
N ALA A 20 -16.20 -8.20 -19.60
CA ALA A 20 -16.31 -9.60 -19.22
C ALA A 20 -15.31 -10.52 -19.95
N ASP A 21 -14.76 -10.08 -21.08
CA ASP A 21 -13.83 -10.86 -21.90
C ASP A 21 -12.36 -10.63 -21.49
N TRP A 22 -12.13 -9.88 -20.41
CA TRP A 22 -10.80 -9.62 -19.89
C TRP A 22 -10.41 -10.54 -18.75
N LEU A 23 -9.14 -10.94 -18.75
CA LEU A 23 -8.43 -11.44 -17.58
C LEU A 23 -7.47 -10.35 -17.09
N ASP A 24 -7.73 -9.78 -15.91
CA ASP A 24 -6.88 -8.73 -15.34
C ASP A 24 -5.63 -9.33 -14.66
N LEU A 25 -4.50 -9.25 -15.34
CA LEU A 25 -3.17 -9.64 -14.82
C LEU A 25 -2.32 -8.44 -14.37
N SER A 26 -2.93 -7.26 -14.28
CA SER A 26 -2.21 -6.02 -13.92
C SER A 26 -2.13 -5.76 -12.41
N THR A 27 -2.75 -6.62 -11.60
CA THR A 27 -2.73 -6.52 -10.13
C THR A 27 -2.19 -7.79 -9.48
N GLY A 28 -1.66 -7.67 -8.26
CA GLY A 28 -1.23 -8.81 -7.43
C GLY A 28 -2.33 -9.34 -6.51
N ILE A 29 -3.61 -9.15 -6.85
CA ILE A 29 -4.74 -9.58 -6.01
C ILE A 29 -4.97 -11.07 -6.20
N ALA A 30 -5.14 -11.81 -5.10
CA ALA A 30 -5.47 -13.23 -5.16
C ALA A 30 -6.83 -13.45 -5.86
N PRO A 31 -6.95 -14.42 -6.78
CA PRO A 31 -8.20 -14.68 -7.48
C PRO A 31 -9.26 -15.39 -6.60
N TRP A 32 -8.86 -15.87 -5.42
CA TRP A 32 -9.75 -16.45 -4.42
C TRP A 32 -10.05 -15.44 -3.31
N SER A 33 -11.30 -15.43 -2.86
CA SER A 33 -11.72 -14.60 -1.73
C SER A 33 -11.32 -15.22 -0.40
N TRP A 34 -10.94 -14.38 0.55
CA TRP A 34 -10.87 -14.80 1.95
C TRP A 34 -12.29 -15.12 2.46
N PRO A 35 -12.51 -16.21 3.23
CA PRO A 35 -13.84 -16.56 3.72
C PRO A 35 -14.25 -15.63 4.87
N ILE A 36 -14.70 -14.43 4.52
CA ILE A 36 -15.21 -13.45 5.48
C ILE A 36 -16.59 -13.92 5.96
N PRO A 37 -16.83 -14.05 7.28
CA PRO A 37 -18.16 -14.38 7.80
C PRO A 37 -19.15 -13.25 7.56
N GLU A 38 -20.44 -13.48 7.83
CA GLU A 38 -21.45 -12.44 7.76
C GLU A 38 -21.06 -11.24 8.64
N ILE A 39 -21.00 -10.06 8.03
CA ILE A 39 -20.65 -8.81 8.73
C ILE A 39 -21.94 -8.21 9.30
N PRO A 40 -22.07 -8.05 10.64
CA PRO A 40 -23.27 -7.51 11.26
C PRO A 40 -23.61 -6.11 10.74
N THR A 41 -24.89 -5.84 10.46
CA THR A 41 -25.36 -4.54 9.92
C THR A 41 -24.88 -3.33 10.73
N ARG A 42 -24.79 -3.47 12.06
CA ARG A 42 -24.32 -2.41 12.96
C ARG A 42 -22.91 -1.91 12.65
N ALA A 43 -22.05 -2.73 12.04
CA ALA A 43 -20.69 -2.34 11.66
C ALA A 43 -20.67 -1.29 10.54
N TRP A 44 -21.73 -1.23 9.72
CA TRP A 44 -21.90 -0.24 8.65
C TRP A 44 -22.60 1.04 9.12
N ALA A 45 -23.32 0.98 10.24
CA ALA A 45 -24.16 2.06 10.74
C ALA A 45 -23.45 3.01 11.73
N ARG A 46 -22.17 2.76 12.03
CA ARG A 46 -21.39 3.54 12.99
C ARG A 46 -19.99 3.83 12.45
N LEU A 47 -19.39 4.90 12.96
CA LEU A 47 -17.98 5.18 12.71
C LEU A 47 -17.10 4.20 13.52
N PRO A 48 -15.90 3.86 13.01
CA PRO A 48 -14.90 3.13 13.80
C PRO A 48 -14.55 3.90 15.07
N GLU A 49 -14.35 3.18 16.17
CA GLU A 49 -13.91 3.71 17.45
C GLU A 49 -12.53 3.16 17.77
N THR A 50 -11.72 3.88 18.55
CA THR A 50 -10.47 3.34 19.06
C THR A 50 -10.75 2.26 20.10
N ASP A 51 -9.79 1.36 20.32
CA ASP A 51 -9.86 0.32 21.34
C ASP A 51 -11.01 -0.69 21.13
N ASP A 52 -11.49 -0.84 19.88
CA ASP A 52 -12.56 -1.80 19.50
C ASP A 52 -12.09 -3.26 19.43
N GLY A 53 -10.81 -3.49 19.69
CA GLY A 53 -10.15 -4.79 19.70
C GLY A 53 -9.33 -5.12 18.45
N LEU A 54 -9.37 -4.27 17.41
CA LEU A 54 -8.61 -4.46 16.18
C LEU A 54 -7.10 -4.57 16.45
N GLU A 55 -6.51 -3.60 17.16
CA GLU A 55 -5.08 -3.56 17.46
C GLU A 55 -4.66 -4.78 18.29
N ALA A 56 -5.46 -5.16 19.29
CA ALA A 56 -5.19 -6.31 20.13
C ALA A 56 -5.22 -7.62 19.33
N ALA A 57 -6.19 -7.79 18.43
CA ALA A 57 -6.27 -8.95 17.54
C ALA A 57 -5.08 -9.01 16.58
N ALA A 58 -4.74 -7.88 15.97
CA ALA A 58 -3.60 -7.79 15.06
C ALA A 58 -2.26 -8.03 15.78
N CYS A 59 -2.05 -7.47 16.98
CA CYS A 59 -0.84 -7.70 17.78
C CYS A 59 -0.66 -9.19 18.11
N ARG A 60 -1.74 -9.89 18.49
CA ARG A 60 -1.69 -11.34 18.72
C ARG A 60 -1.36 -12.11 17.46
N TYR A 61 -1.97 -11.77 16.32
CA TYR A 61 -1.73 -12.45 15.04
C TYR A 61 -0.29 -12.28 14.55
N TYR A 62 0.24 -11.05 14.58
CA TYR A 62 1.58 -10.73 14.11
C TYR A 62 2.69 -10.98 15.15
N GLY A 63 2.34 -11.27 16.41
CA GLY A 63 3.31 -11.49 17.48
C GLY A 63 4.10 -10.24 17.88
N VAL A 64 3.50 -9.05 17.74
CA VAL A 64 4.16 -7.77 18.04
C VAL A 64 3.50 -7.05 19.21
N PRO A 65 4.25 -6.29 20.03
CA PRO A 65 3.69 -5.60 21.19
C PRO A 65 2.90 -4.34 20.83
N ARG A 66 3.18 -3.73 19.68
CA ARG A 66 2.52 -2.50 19.19
C ARG A 66 2.48 -2.48 17.66
N LEU A 67 1.43 -1.87 17.13
CA LEU A 67 1.25 -1.60 15.70
C LEU A 67 0.32 -0.38 15.52
N LEU A 68 0.19 0.09 14.27
CA LEU A 68 -0.72 1.16 13.89
C LEU A 68 -1.56 0.70 12.69
N PRO A 69 -2.89 0.51 12.84
CA PRO A 69 -3.77 0.27 11.70
C PRO A 69 -3.78 1.48 10.76
N VAL A 70 -3.78 1.23 9.46
CA VAL A 70 -3.83 2.26 8.42
C VAL A 70 -4.81 1.85 7.34
N SER A 71 -5.36 2.83 6.62
CA SER A 71 -6.26 2.64 5.47
C SER A 71 -5.50 2.16 4.22
N GLY A 72 -4.89 0.97 4.33
CA GLY A 72 -4.03 0.37 3.31
C GLY A 72 -2.60 0.91 3.35
N SER A 73 -1.66 0.13 2.79
CA SER A 73 -0.22 0.44 2.83
C SER A 73 0.12 1.79 2.19
N GLN A 74 -0.65 2.23 1.18
CA GLN A 74 -0.47 3.52 0.53
C GLN A 74 -0.57 4.69 1.52
N ALA A 75 -1.51 4.65 2.48
CA ALA A 75 -1.65 5.69 3.49
C ALA A 75 -0.40 5.79 4.37
N ALA A 76 0.18 4.64 4.76
CA ALA A 76 1.44 4.62 5.50
C ALA A 76 2.61 5.15 4.68
N ILE A 77 2.75 4.73 3.41
CA ILE A 77 3.83 5.19 2.51
C ILE A 77 3.80 6.72 2.36
N GLN A 78 2.62 7.30 2.19
CA GLN A 78 2.46 8.75 2.03
C GLN A 78 2.65 9.53 3.33
N ALA A 79 2.32 8.93 4.48
CA ALA A 79 2.45 9.56 5.79
C ALA A 79 3.89 9.48 6.35
N LEU A 80 4.63 8.41 6.04
CA LEU A 80 5.95 8.14 6.62
C LEU A 80 6.96 9.29 6.45
N PRO A 81 7.03 10.02 5.31
CA PRO A 81 7.94 11.16 5.21
C PRO A 81 7.66 12.29 6.20
N ARG A 82 6.42 12.41 6.70
CA ARG A 82 5.96 13.51 7.57
C ARG A 82 6.41 13.34 9.01
N VAL A 83 6.87 12.14 9.41
CA VAL A 83 7.39 11.90 10.77
C VAL A 83 8.90 12.19 10.88
N ARG A 84 9.52 12.72 9.83
CA ARG A 84 10.93 13.15 9.81
C ARG A 84 11.02 14.62 9.38
N SER A 85 12.03 15.33 9.88
CA SER A 85 12.23 16.76 9.62
C SER A 85 12.97 17.08 8.31
N GLY A 86 13.41 16.07 7.56
CA GLY A 86 14.15 16.21 6.30
C GLY A 86 15.34 15.26 6.21
N GLY A 87 16.07 15.31 5.09
CA GLY A 87 17.32 14.57 4.91
C GLY A 87 17.38 13.77 3.60
N ARG A 88 18.25 12.75 3.60
CA ARG A 88 18.44 11.81 2.48
C ARG A 88 17.78 10.47 2.79
N VAL A 89 17.17 9.86 1.79
CA VAL A 89 16.56 8.53 1.90
C VAL A 89 17.00 7.68 0.70
N GLY A 90 17.45 6.46 0.99
CA GLY A 90 17.63 5.41 0.00
C GLY A 90 16.31 4.68 -0.24
N VAL A 91 15.94 4.49 -1.50
CA VAL A 91 14.77 3.69 -1.91
C VAL A 91 15.26 2.61 -2.87
N LEU A 92 15.00 1.35 -2.56
CA LEU A 92 15.32 0.23 -3.47
C LEU A 92 14.61 0.44 -4.81
N SER A 93 15.29 0.18 -5.93
CA SER A 93 14.71 0.31 -7.26
C SER A 93 15.14 -0.86 -8.16
N PRO A 94 14.22 -1.44 -8.96
CA PRO A 94 12.81 -1.09 -9.08
C PRO A 94 11.98 -1.55 -7.86
N CYS A 95 11.05 -0.69 -7.41
CA CYS A 95 10.04 -1.04 -6.41
C CYS A 95 8.72 -0.31 -6.70
N TYR A 96 7.74 -0.45 -5.81
CA TYR A 96 6.50 0.32 -5.88
C TYR A 96 6.78 1.83 -5.88
N ALA A 97 6.43 2.51 -6.99
CA ALA A 97 6.90 3.87 -7.32
C ALA A 97 6.49 4.94 -6.29
N GLU A 98 5.44 4.68 -5.51
CA GLU A 98 4.92 5.60 -4.49
C GLU A 98 5.92 5.86 -3.36
N HIS A 99 6.85 4.93 -3.09
CA HIS A 99 7.90 5.15 -2.09
C HIS A 99 8.76 6.36 -2.45
N ALA A 100 9.46 6.31 -3.59
CA ALA A 100 10.33 7.41 -4.01
C ALA A 100 9.52 8.71 -4.24
N HIS A 101 8.31 8.60 -4.79
CA HIS A 101 7.43 9.74 -5.01
C HIS A 101 7.03 10.45 -3.71
N ALA A 102 6.59 9.71 -2.69
CA ALA A 102 6.14 10.28 -1.41
C ALA A 102 7.28 11.03 -0.70
N TRP A 103 8.50 10.47 -0.69
CA TRP A 103 9.67 11.12 -0.10
C TRP A 103 10.07 12.39 -0.85
N ARG A 104 10.17 12.35 -2.19
CA ARG A 104 10.48 13.52 -3.02
C ARG A 104 9.45 14.64 -2.81
N LYS A 105 8.16 14.29 -2.79
CA LYS A 105 7.06 15.25 -2.57
C LYS A 105 7.15 15.98 -1.23
N ASN A 106 7.76 15.37 -0.22
CA ASN A 106 8.00 15.98 1.10
C ASN A 106 9.39 16.62 1.22
N GLY A 107 10.10 16.86 0.11
CA GLY A 107 11.35 17.63 0.08
C GLY A 107 12.61 16.85 0.45
N PHE A 108 12.54 15.52 0.52
CA PHE A 108 13.72 14.69 0.78
C PHE A 108 14.56 14.51 -0.48
N VAL A 109 15.88 14.41 -0.28
CA VAL A 109 16.81 13.98 -1.33
C VAL A 109 16.76 12.47 -1.44
N VAL A 110 16.06 11.97 -2.46
CA VAL A 110 15.86 10.54 -2.68
C VAL A 110 16.93 9.99 -3.61
N ARG A 111 17.64 8.97 -3.14
CA ARG A 111 18.52 8.15 -3.96
C ARG A 111 17.84 6.80 -4.20
N GLU A 112 17.60 6.50 -5.46
CA GLU A 112 17.20 5.16 -5.85
C GLU A 112 18.44 4.27 -5.89
N VAL A 113 18.34 3.09 -5.30
CA VAL A 113 19.47 2.17 -5.06
C VAL A 113 19.10 0.82 -5.65
N GLY A 114 19.95 0.27 -6.52
CA GLY A 114 19.78 -1.11 -6.98
C GLY A 114 20.13 -2.12 -5.90
N GLU A 115 19.61 -3.34 -5.98
CA GLU A 115 19.85 -4.41 -4.98
C GLU A 115 21.34 -4.59 -4.67
N GLN A 116 22.19 -4.65 -5.70
CA GLN A 116 23.64 -4.78 -5.59
C GLN A 116 24.36 -3.58 -4.94
N GLU A 117 23.70 -2.42 -4.84
CA GLU A 117 24.26 -1.19 -4.27
C GLU A 117 23.83 -0.98 -2.81
N VAL A 118 22.92 -1.81 -2.29
CA VAL A 118 22.35 -1.62 -0.94
C VAL A 118 23.43 -1.67 0.14
N GLU A 119 24.25 -2.72 0.16
CA GLU A 119 25.31 -2.89 1.18
C GLU A 119 26.29 -1.71 1.17
N TYR A 120 26.70 -1.25 -0.02
CA TYR A 120 27.60 -0.10 -0.17
C TYR A 120 27.06 1.20 0.45
N PHE A 121 25.74 1.37 0.53
CA PHE A 121 25.12 2.57 1.10
C PHE A 121 24.64 2.41 2.54
N LEU A 122 24.71 1.20 3.12
CA LEU A 122 24.40 0.94 4.52
C LEU A 122 25.63 1.08 5.43
N ASP A 123 26.82 0.77 4.91
CA ASP A 123 28.13 0.99 5.56
C ASP A 123 28.60 2.46 5.50
#